data_AF-A0A9E6F4B9-F1
#
_entry.id   AF-A0A9E6F4B9-F1
#
_cell.length_a   1.000
_cell.length_b   1.000
_cell.length_c   1.000
_cell.angle_alpha   90.00
_cell.angle_beta   90.00
_cell.angle_gamma   90.00
#
_symmetry.space_group_name_H-M   'P 1'
#
loop_
_entity.id
_entity.type
_entity.pdbx_description
1 polymer ?
#
loop_
_entity_poly.entity_id
_entity_poly.type
_entity_poly.pdbx_seq_one_letter_code
_entity_poly.pdbx_strand_id
1 'polypeptide(L)'
;IRIALDDYKKTFDRIPAGPKNTGNGYPEKLQELVDGHDFGDVKTGTVKFLRRPVLNPMNPNSATDDKWGWELRCYKDPPDSSSWCGDDVYDVYAPQDGTAIDGTKYKEW
;
A
#
# COMPACT_ATOMS: atom_id res chain seq x y z
N ILE A 1 -6.21 -4.62 -2.30
CA ILE A 1 -5.02 -4.03 -1.63
C ILE A 1 -5.34 -2.63 -1.13
N ARG A 2 -5.83 -1.73 -1.99
CA ARG A 2 -6.28 -0.36 -1.59
C ARG A 2 -7.14 -0.33 -0.32
N ILE A 3 -8.17 -1.17 -0.22
CA ILE A 3 -9.01 -1.30 1.01
C ILE A 3 -8.17 -1.61 2.27
N ALA A 4 -7.14 -2.45 2.16
CA ALA A 4 -6.28 -2.80 3.29
C ALA A 4 -5.39 -1.62 3.70
N LEU A 5 -4.95 -0.79 2.75
CA LEU A 5 -4.23 0.46 3.02
C LEU A 5 -5.16 1.48 3.69
N ASP A 6 -6.39 1.64 3.20
CA ASP A 6 -7.39 2.51 3.82
C ASP A 6 -7.71 2.09 5.25
N ASP A 7 -7.84 0.77 5.49
CA ASP A 7 -8.10 0.25 6.83
C ASP A 7 -6.87 0.36 7.75
N TYR A 8 -5.65 0.28 7.22
CA TYR A 8 -4.41 0.58 7.94
C TYR A 8 -4.45 2.04 8.41
N LYS A 9 -4.69 2.98 7.50
CA LYS A 9 -4.78 4.40 7.80
C LYS A 9 -5.86 4.72 8.84
N LYS A 10 -7.06 4.16 8.68
CA LYS A 10 -8.15 4.29 9.68
C LYS A 10 -7.78 3.73 11.05
N THR A 11 -6.97 2.69 11.11
CA THR A 11 -6.51 2.12 12.38
C THR A 11 -5.45 3.03 13.00
N PHE A 12 -4.56 3.58 12.18
CA PHE A 12 -3.54 4.54 12.62
C PHE A 12 -4.15 5.85 13.15
N ASP A 13 -5.16 6.38 12.46
CA ASP A 13 -5.83 7.63 12.86
C ASP A 13 -6.62 7.50 14.17
N ARG A 14 -6.90 6.27 14.63
CA ARG A 14 -7.52 6.00 15.94
C ARG A 14 -6.50 5.95 17.08
N ILE A 15 -5.19 5.96 16.79
CA ILE A 15 -4.15 5.94 17.81
C ILE A 15 -4.17 7.27 18.57
N PRO A 16 -4.33 7.24 19.91
CA PRO A 16 -4.23 8.46 20.70
C PRO A 16 -2.88 9.14 20.48
N ALA A 17 -2.87 10.47 20.52
CA ALA A 17 -1.66 11.25 20.32
C ALA A 17 -0.56 10.79 21.30
N GLY A 18 0.52 10.23 20.75
CA GLY A 18 1.58 9.57 21.51
C GLY A 18 2.76 9.22 20.60
N PRO A 19 3.83 8.62 21.16
CA PRO A 19 5.06 8.35 20.42
C PRO A 19 4.90 7.33 19.28
N LYS A 20 3.80 6.55 19.26
CA LYS A 20 3.47 5.62 18.17
C LYS A 20 2.71 6.29 17.01
N ASN A 21 2.28 7.54 17.16
CA ASN A 21 1.59 8.32 16.13
C ASN A 21 2.56 9.31 15.46
N THR A 22 3.72 8.81 15.04
CA THR A 22 4.75 9.61 14.35
C THR A 22 4.93 9.08 12.95
N GLY A 23 4.26 9.68 11.96
CA GLY A 23 4.37 9.30 10.56
C GLY A 23 3.15 9.69 9.73
N ASN A 24 3.13 9.25 8.48
CA ASN A 24 2.04 9.54 7.52
C ASN A 24 0.81 8.64 7.77
N GLY A 25 0.97 7.58 8.57
CA GLY A 25 -0.07 6.60 8.87
C GLY A 25 -0.28 5.55 7.77
N TYR A 26 0.74 5.34 6.94
CA TYR A 26 0.81 4.30 5.92
C TYR A 26 1.99 3.36 6.21
N PRO A 27 1.90 2.08 5.81
CA PRO A 27 2.99 1.13 6.02
C PRO A 27 4.22 1.51 5.16
N GLU A 28 5.42 1.16 5.62
CA GLU A 28 6.65 1.36 4.85
C GLU A 28 6.74 0.33 3.70
N LYS A 29 6.17 -0.86 3.92
CA LYS A 29 6.15 -1.96 2.94
C LYS A 29 4.79 -2.65 2.87
N LEU A 30 4.41 -3.13 1.68
CA LEU A 30 3.20 -3.95 1.51
C LEU A 30 3.20 -5.20 2.40
N GLN A 31 4.38 -5.73 2.68
CA GLN A 31 4.55 -6.90 3.55
C GLN A 31 4.02 -6.67 4.97
N GLU A 32 4.05 -5.44 5.49
CA GLU A 32 3.47 -5.12 6.80
C GLU A 32 1.96 -5.36 6.86
N LEU A 33 1.26 -5.31 5.73
CA LEU A 33 -0.17 -5.63 5.69
C LEU A 33 -0.44 -7.11 5.98
N VAL A 34 0.53 -7.99 5.72
CA VAL A 34 0.44 -9.45 5.91
C VAL A 34 1.08 -9.88 7.23
N ASP A 35 2.28 -9.40 7.51
CA ASP A 35 3.01 -9.68 8.76
C ASP A 35 2.30 -9.02 9.95
N GLY A 36 1.68 -7.87 9.68
CA GLY A 36 0.90 -7.07 10.59
C GLY A 36 1.74 -6.08 11.38
N HIS A 37 1.08 -5.04 11.88
CA HIS A 37 1.70 -3.93 12.59
C HIS A 37 1.10 -3.79 14.01
N ASP A 38 1.93 -3.42 14.99
CA ASP A 38 1.48 -3.17 16.37
C ASP A 38 1.06 -1.71 16.54
N PHE A 39 -0.24 -1.48 16.65
CA PHE A 39 -0.80 -0.14 16.87
C PHE A 39 -0.96 0.22 18.35
N GLY A 40 -0.41 -0.58 19.27
CA GLY A 40 -0.50 -0.35 20.71
C GLY A 40 -1.92 -0.46 21.24
N ASP A 41 -2.37 0.54 22.01
CA ASP A 41 -3.61 0.46 22.78
C ASP A 41 -4.89 0.45 21.92
N VAL A 42 -4.81 0.80 20.63
CA VAL A 42 -5.97 0.79 19.72
C VAL A 42 -6.44 -0.64 19.43
N LYS A 43 -5.48 -1.55 19.25
CA LYS A 43 -5.73 -2.96 18.99
C LYS A 43 -4.63 -3.76 19.64
N THR A 44 -5.00 -4.53 20.65
CA THR A 44 -4.06 -5.34 21.41
C THR A 44 -3.43 -6.40 20.49
N GLY A 45 -2.12 -6.28 20.27
CA GLY A 45 -1.33 -7.20 19.44
C GLY A 45 -1.20 -6.78 17.98
N THR A 46 -0.51 -7.62 17.21
CA THR A 46 -0.19 -7.36 15.81
C THR A 46 -1.44 -7.47 14.93
N VAL A 47 -1.81 -6.39 14.26
CA VAL A 47 -2.99 -6.32 13.40
C VAL A 47 -2.58 -6.62 11.96
N LYS A 48 -3.17 -7.67 11.40
CA LYS A 48 -3.00 -8.05 9.99
C LYS A 48 -4.18 -7.57 9.16
N PHE A 49 -3.91 -6.93 8.02
CA PHE A 49 -4.95 -6.44 7.10
C PHE A 49 -5.16 -7.37 5.91
N LEU A 50 -4.15 -8.15 5.54
CA LEU A 50 -4.20 -9.14 4.47
C LEU A 50 -3.90 -10.54 5.02
N ARG A 51 -4.62 -11.54 4.49
CA ARG A 51 -4.38 -12.97 4.83
C ARG A 51 -3.22 -13.57 4.05
N ARG A 52 -2.93 -13.02 2.87
CA ARG A 52 -1.85 -13.43 1.97
C ARG A 52 -1.47 -12.26 1.05
N PRO A 53 -0.25 -12.26 0.49
CA PRO A 53 0.12 -11.41 -0.63
C PRO A 53 -0.90 -11.49 -1.76
N VAL A 54 -1.31 -10.33 -2.28
CA VAL A 54 -2.22 -10.25 -3.43
C VAL A 54 -1.38 -9.93 -4.65
N LEU A 55 -1.06 -10.96 -5.44
CA LEU A 55 -0.29 -10.83 -6.66
C LEU A 55 -1.06 -10.07 -7.74
N ASN A 56 -0.36 -9.23 -8.51
CA ASN A 56 -0.94 -8.59 -9.67
C ASN A 56 -1.22 -9.63 -10.78
N PRO A 57 -2.50 -9.83 -11.19
CA PRO A 57 -2.84 -10.81 -12.22
C PRO A 57 -2.24 -10.48 -13.60
N MET A 58 -1.87 -9.21 -13.82
CA MET A 58 -1.32 -8.73 -15.08
C MET A 58 0.20 -8.82 -15.15
N ASN A 59 0.89 -9.19 -14.07
CA ASN A 59 2.34 -9.40 -14.07
C ASN A 59 2.66 -10.81 -13.54
N PRO A 60 2.84 -11.81 -14.41
CA PRO A 60 3.05 -13.20 -13.99
C PRO A 60 4.37 -13.44 -13.23
N ASN A 61 5.32 -12.48 -13.26
CA ASN A 61 6.57 -12.55 -12.50
C ASN A 61 6.47 -11.94 -11.09
N SER A 62 5.25 -11.59 -10.65
CA SER A 62 4.97 -10.91 -9.38
C SER A 62 5.31 -11.70 -8.10
N ALA A 63 5.51 -13.01 -8.18
CA ALA A 63 5.67 -13.86 -7.00
C ALA A 63 7.04 -13.68 -6.30
N THR A 64 8.02 -13.10 -6.97
CA THR A 64 9.39 -12.89 -6.46
C THR A 64 9.66 -11.43 -6.08
N ASP A 65 8.70 -10.54 -6.28
CA ASP A 65 8.85 -9.11 -6.00
C ASP A 65 8.22 -8.75 -4.65
N ASP A 66 8.92 -7.95 -3.85
CA ASP A 66 8.44 -7.41 -2.57
C ASP A 66 7.18 -6.54 -2.76
N LYS A 67 6.97 -6.02 -3.98
CA LYS A 67 5.77 -5.25 -4.34
C LYS A 67 4.65 -6.13 -4.92
N TRP A 68 4.85 -7.43 -5.04
CA TRP A 68 3.90 -8.39 -5.61
C TRP A 68 3.44 -8.02 -7.03
N GLY A 69 4.33 -7.42 -7.83
CA GLY A 69 4.06 -6.97 -9.20
C GLY A 69 3.18 -5.72 -9.31
N TRP A 70 2.96 -5.00 -8.21
CA TRP A 70 2.36 -3.68 -8.18
C TRP A 70 3.44 -2.60 -8.17
N GLU A 71 3.14 -1.44 -8.72
CA GLU A 71 3.91 -0.24 -8.44
C GLU A 71 3.27 0.55 -7.30
N LEU A 72 4.11 1.26 -6.56
CA LEU A 72 3.73 1.93 -5.32
C LEU A 72 3.77 3.44 -5.52
N ARG A 73 2.91 4.16 -4.81
CA ARG A 73 2.96 5.63 -4.68
C ARG A 73 3.10 5.99 -3.22
N CYS A 74 3.90 7.00 -2.92
CA CYS A 74 3.96 7.58 -1.58
C CYS A 74 2.94 8.69 -1.39
N TYR A 75 2.63 8.99 -0.14
CA TYR A 75 1.76 10.10 0.24
C TYR A 75 2.34 11.47 -0.17
N LYS A 76 3.67 11.60 -0.21
CA LYS A 76 4.37 12.83 -0.64
C LYS A 76 4.52 12.94 -2.16
N ASP A 77 4.23 11.89 -2.92
CA ASP A 77 4.42 11.90 -4.36
C ASP A 77 3.32 12.72 -5.06
N PRO A 78 3.67 13.50 -6.11
CA PRO A 78 2.66 14.17 -6.92
C PRO A 78 1.76 13.15 -7.66
N PRO A 79 0.52 13.51 -8.00
CA PRO A 79 -0.47 12.60 -8.60
C PRO A 79 -0.01 11.97 -9.92
N ASP A 80 0.89 12.64 -10.65
CA ASP A 80 1.46 12.19 -11.92
C ASP A 80 2.81 11.47 -11.75
N SER A 81 3.26 11.20 -10.52
CA SER A 81 4.52 10.50 -10.29
C SER A 81 4.45 9.04 -10.73
N SER A 82 5.40 8.65 -11.57
CA SER A 82 5.65 7.26 -11.96
C SER A 82 6.72 6.59 -11.09
N SER A 83 7.18 7.26 -10.04
CA SER A 83 8.29 6.81 -9.20
C SER A 83 7.89 6.85 -7.73
N TRP A 84 8.17 5.76 -7.04
CA TRP A 84 7.94 5.62 -5.61
C TRP A 84 9.03 6.34 -4.82
N CYS A 85 8.65 7.21 -3.89
CA CYS A 85 9.59 7.94 -3.04
C CYS A 85 10.39 7.07 -2.04
N GLY A 86 9.96 5.82 -1.81
CA GLY A 86 10.67 4.87 -0.94
C GLY A 86 10.37 4.96 0.56
N ASP A 87 9.57 5.95 1.00
CA ASP A 87 9.23 6.14 2.41
C ASP A 87 7.98 5.34 2.81
N ASP A 88 6.87 5.53 2.09
CA ASP A 88 5.56 5.01 2.50
C ASP A 88 4.74 4.47 1.33
N VAL A 89 3.83 3.54 1.63
CA VAL A 89 2.92 2.95 0.65
C VAL A 89 1.52 3.54 0.84
N TYR A 90 1.24 4.60 0.09
CA TYR A 90 -0.06 5.27 0.07
C TYR A 90 -1.04 4.55 -0.87
N ASP A 91 -0.61 4.26 -2.09
CA ASP A 91 -1.43 3.60 -3.10
C ASP A 91 -0.61 2.60 -3.93
N VAL A 92 -1.33 1.69 -4.60
CA VAL A 92 -0.79 0.71 -5.52
C VAL A 92 -1.47 0.81 -6.88
N TYR A 93 -0.70 0.63 -7.95
CA TYR A 93 -1.22 0.59 -9.33
C TYR A 93 -0.51 -0.48 -10.16
N ALA A 94 -1.14 -0.90 -11.26
CA ALA A 94 -0.55 -1.91 -12.13
C ALA A 94 0.45 -1.26 -13.11
N PRO A 95 1.70 -1.75 -13.22
CA PRO A 95 2.75 -1.17 -14.09
C PRO A 95 2.51 -1.31 -15.60
N GLN A 96 1.40 -1.89 -16.05
CA GLN A 96 1.23 -2.20 -17.47
C GLN A 96 0.98 -0.94 -18.30
N ASP A 97 1.76 -0.77 -19.38
CA ASP A 97 1.52 0.15 -20.50
C ASP A 97 0.27 -0.23 -21.34
N GLY A 98 -0.57 -1.13 -20.83
CA GLY A 98 -1.82 -1.48 -21.48
C GLY A 98 -2.71 -0.26 -21.58
N THR A 99 -3.19 -0.01 -22.78
CA THR A 99 -4.21 0.99 -23.03
C THR A 99 -5.56 0.30 -22.83
N ALA A 100 -6.43 0.86 -22.00
CA ALA A 100 -7.82 0.45 -21.94
C ALA A 100 -8.45 0.58 -23.33
N ILE A 101 -9.57 -0.11 -23.56
CA ILE A 101 -10.24 -0.12 -24.87
C ILE A 101 -10.67 1.29 -25.33
N ASP A 102 -10.72 2.25 -24.41
CA ASP A 102 -11.07 3.66 -24.62
C ASP A 102 -9.87 4.58 -24.92
N GLY A 103 -8.63 4.08 -24.88
CA GLY A 103 -7.42 4.89 -25.12
C GLY A 103 -6.72 5.42 -23.86
N THR A 104 -7.29 5.26 -22.65
CA THR A 104 -6.63 5.65 -21.40
C THR A 104 -5.60 4.62 -20.97
N LYS A 105 -4.47 5.07 -20.41
CA LYS A 105 -3.45 4.14 -19.91
C LYS A 105 -3.91 3.59 -18.57
N TYR A 106 -3.74 2.28 -18.32
CA TYR A 106 -4.10 1.67 -17.03
C TYR A 106 -3.41 2.34 -15.82
N LYS A 107 -2.32 3.08 -16.02
CA LYS A 107 -1.64 3.86 -14.99
C LYS A 107 -2.39 5.12 -14.51
N GLU A 108 -3.45 5.53 -15.21
CA GLU A 108 -4.26 6.73 -14.92
C GLU A 108 -5.61 6.41 -14.22
N TRP A 109 -5.92 5.12 -13.99
CA TRP A 109 -7.09 4.63 -13.22
C TRP A 109 -6.68 4.03 -11.86
#